data_AF-A0A7S1XUH3-F1
#
_entry.id   AF-A0A7S1XUH3-F1
#
_cell.length_a   1.000
_cell.length_b   1.000
_cell.length_c   1.000
_cell.angle_alpha   90.00
_cell.angle_beta   90.00
_cell.angle_gamma   90.00
#
_symmetry.space_group_name_H-M   'P 1'
#
loop_
_entity.id
_entity.type
_entity.pdbx_description
1 polymer ?
#
loop_
_entity_poly.entity_id
_entity_poly.type
_entity_poly.pdbx_seq_one_letter_code
_entity_poly.pdbx_strand_id
1 'polypeptide(L)'
;AGMDPEVVAALPPEMREEVLGAAGAFAPAPSEPPIDPANAEDMDTGSIMATLDPALRAEILLEATPEVLQTLPPDLQAEARTLRDRAAAQQNVEEFMDTGGGGIGAGGGGQGQRHGHGHGEGPPPPQ
;
A
#
# COMPACT_ATOMS: atom_id res chain seq x y z
N ALA A 1 -9.74 30.51 -4.59
CA ALA A 1 -9.03 31.59 -3.87
C ALA A 1 -9.85 31.94 -2.64
N GLY A 2 -9.32 32.17 -1.46
CA GLY A 2 -7.94 32.41 -1.06
C GLY A 2 -7.97 32.79 0.42
N MET A 3 -6.81 32.73 1.07
CA MET A 3 -6.66 33.21 2.44
C MET A 3 -7.06 34.69 2.52
N ASP A 4 -7.86 35.07 3.53
CA ASP A 4 -8.27 36.46 3.70
C ASP A 4 -7.05 37.37 3.91
N PRO A 5 -6.91 38.45 3.11
CA PRO A 5 -5.78 39.36 3.21
C PRO A 5 -5.72 40.07 4.57
N GLU A 6 -6.88 40.26 5.22
CA GLU A 6 -6.98 40.80 6.57
C GLU A 6 -6.36 39.86 7.62
N VAL A 7 -6.51 38.55 7.45
CA VAL A 7 -5.92 37.54 8.35
C VAL A 7 -4.40 37.53 8.20
N VAL A 8 -3.89 37.58 6.96
CA VAL A 8 -2.45 37.66 6.70
C VAL A 8 -1.87 38.99 7.22
N ALA A 9 -2.58 40.11 7.10
CA ALA A 9 -2.16 41.41 7.60
C ALA A 9 -2.11 41.47 9.15
N ALA A 10 -2.99 40.72 9.83
CA ALA A 10 -3.03 40.63 11.29
C ALA A 10 -1.89 39.77 11.89
N LEU A 11 -1.22 38.94 11.09
CA LEU A 11 -0.09 38.13 11.55
C LEU A 11 1.15 39.02 11.84
N PRO A 12 1.98 38.63 12.83
CA PRO A 12 3.30 39.23 13.06
C PRO A 12 4.16 39.19 11.79
N PRO A 13 5.04 40.19 11.58
CA PRO A 13 5.79 40.34 10.33
C PRO A 13 6.62 39.10 9.97
N GLU A 14 7.23 38.47 10.97
CA GLU A 14 8.01 37.23 10.85
C GLU A 14 7.18 36.01 10.39
N MET A 15 5.91 35.88 10.81
CA MET A 15 5.01 34.83 10.31
C MET A 15 4.47 35.16 8.91
N ARG A 16 4.36 36.44 8.57
CA ARG A 16 3.82 36.89 7.29
C ARG A 16 4.68 36.45 6.11
N GLU A 17 6.01 36.54 6.26
CA GLU A 17 6.97 36.10 5.24
C GLU A 17 6.96 34.58 5.06
N GLU A 18 6.82 33.81 6.15
CA GLU A 18 6.72 32.35 6.10
C GLU A 18 5.46 31.89 5.36
N VAL A 19 4.30 32.50 5.67
CA VAL A 19 3.02 32.19 5.00
C VAL A 19 3.09 32.51 3.51
N LEU A 20 3.72 33.62 3.13
CA LEU A 20 3.89 33.99 1.72
C LEU A 20 4.80 33.02 0.96
N GLY A 21 5.86 32.52 1.61
CA GLY A 21 6.75 31.49 1.07
C GLY A 21 6.05 30.14 0.92
N ALA A 22 5.31 29.71 1.95
CA ALA A 22 4.54 28.46 1.94
C ALA A 22 3.42 28.47 0.89
N ALA A 23 2.74 29.60 0.70
CA ALA A 23 1.72 29.76 -0.35
C ALA A 23 2.31 29.63 -1.77
N GLY A 24 3.56 30.06 -1.97
CA GLY A 24 4.28 29.88 -3.23
C GLY A 24 4.75 28.44 -3.46
N ALA A 25 5.05 27.69 -2.39
CA ALA A 25 5.47 26.29 -2.46
C ALA A 25 4.32 25.33 -2.77
N PHE A 26 3.10 25.68 -2.35
CA PHE A 26 1.86 24.97 -2.70
C PHE A 26 1.22 25.54 -3.99
N ALA A 27 1.99 26.19 -4.86
CA ALA A 27 1.47 26.57 -6.17
C ALA A 27 1.20 25.27 -6.96
N PRO A 28 -0.06 25.00 -7.37
CA PRO A 28 -0.36 23.83 -8.17
C PRO A 28 0.50 23.85 -9.43
N ALA A 29 1.06 22.70 -9.80
CA ALA A 29 1.82 22.60 -11.04
C ALA A 29 0.91 23.07 -12.20
N PRO A 30 1.42 23.79 -13.21
CA PRO A 30 0.61 24.36 -14.30
C PRO A 30 -0.14 23.31 -15.15
N SER A 31 0.03 22.02 -14.86
CA SER A 31 -0.65 20.89 -15.49
C SER A 31 -1.85 20.36 -14.69
N GLU A 32 -2.04 20.80 -13.45
CA GLU A 32 -3.16 20.37 -12.62
C GLU A 32 -4.35 21.34 -12.75
N PRO A 33 -5.57 20.82 -12.97
CA PRO A 33 -6.76 21.66 -13.00
C PRO A 33 -6.90 22.39 -11.65
N PRO A 34 -7.35 23.66 -11.64
CA PRO A 34 -7.53 24.40 -10.41
C PRO A 34 -8.47 23.63 -9.49
N ILE A 35 -7.98 23.28 -8.29
CA ILE A 35 -8.79 22.64 -7.24
C ILE A 35 -9.81 23.67 -6.79
N ASP A 36 -11.06 23.50 -7.22
CA ASP A 36 -12.16 24.36 -6.82
C ASP A 36 -12.57 23.98 -5.39
N PRO A 37 -12.46 24.88 -4.39
CA PRO A 37 -12.74 24.56 -2.99
C PRO A 37 -14.22 24.21 -2.75
N ALA A 38 -15.11 24.58 -3.67
CA ALA A 38 -16.51 24.15 -3.67
C ALA A 38 -16.69 22.66 -4.02
N ASN A 39 -15.70 22.02 -4.65
CA ASN A 39 -15.68 20.58 -4.93
C ASN A 39 -14.93 19.80 -3.85
N ALA A 40 -14.45 20.44 -2.77
CA ALA A 40 -13.75 19.75 -1.69
C ALA A 40 -14.62 18.68 -1.00
N GLU A 41 -15.94 18.85 -0.99
CA GLU A 41 -16.90 17.86 -0.49
C GLU A 41 -17.11 16.67 -1.46
N ASP A 42 -16.73 16.83 -2.72
CA ASP A 42 -16.79 15.79 -3.77
C ASP A 42 -15.40 15.17 -4.04
N MET A 43 -14.37 15.59 -3.30
CA MET A 43 -13.00 15.07 -3.48
C MET A 43 -12.94 13.62 -3.00
N ASP A 44 -12.86 12.70 -3.96
CA ASP A 44 -12.65 11.28 -3.73
C ASP A 44 -11.35 11.02 -2.95
N THR A 45 -11.41 10.19 -1.92
CA THR A 45 -10.24 9.81 -1.09
C THR A 45 -9.10 9.27 -1.95
N GLY A 46 -9.40 8.55 -3.02
CA GLY A 46 -8.42 8.09 -3.99
C GLY A 46 -7.67 9.22 -4.71
N SER A 47 -8.38 10.30 -5.04
CA SER A 47 -7.77 11.48 -5.68
C SER A 47 -6.83 12.21 -4.72
N ILE A 48 -7.19 12.31 -3.44
CA ILE A 48 -6.32 12.88 -2.40
C ILE A 48 -5.05 12.04 -2.30
N MET A 49 -5.18 10.72 -2.13
CA MET A 49 -4.04 9.82 -2.03
C MET A 49 -3.13 9.87 -3.27
N ALA A 50 -3.69 10.05 -4.47
CA ALA A 50 -2.93 10.18 -5.71
C ALA A 50 -2.10 11.47 -5.79
N THR A 51 -2.53 12.56 -5.14
CA THR A 51 -1.79 13.83 -5.05
C THR A 51 -0.76 13.87 -3.94
N LEU A 52 -0.84 12.97 -2.95
CA LEU A 52 0.15 12.89 -1.88
C LEU A 52 1.51 12.45 -2.42
N ASP A 53 2.58 12.88 -1.75
CA ASP A 53 3.93 12.38 -2.01
C ASP A 53 3.96 10.84 -1.90
N PRO A 54 4.67 10.13 -2.80
CA PRO A 54 4.71 8.68 -2.81
C PRO A 54 5.17 8.06 -1.48
N ALA A 55 6.11 8.68 -0.76
CA ALA A 55 6.58 8.16 0.52
C ALA A 55 5.49 8.28 1.60
N LEU A 56 4.88 9.46 1.72
CA LEU A 56 3.79 9.71 2.67
C LEU A 56 2.57 8.83 2.39
N ARG A 57 2.25 8.65 1.10
CA ARG A 57 1.18 7.74 0.66
C ARG A 57 1.45 6.32 1.11
N ALA A 58 2.66 5.81 0.92
CA ALA A 58 3.02 4.46 1.34
C ALA A 58 2.86 4.27 2.86
N GLU A 59 3.26 5.25 3.66
CA GLU A 59 3.07 5.24 5.12
C GLU A 59 1.58 5.18 5.51
N ILE A 60 0.75 6.03 4.89
CA ILE A 60 -0.68 6.06 5.14
C ILE A 60 -1.35 4.75 4.69
N LEU A 61 -1.00 4.22 3.52
CA LEU A 61 -1.54 2.95 3.01
C LEU A 61 -1.17 1.75 3.89
N LEU A 62 -0.01 1.80 4.54
CA LEU A 62 0.42 0.76 5.47
C LEU A 62 -0.47 0.77 6.73
N GLU A 63 -0.74 1.96 7.27
CA GLU A 63 -1.55 2.17 8.48
C GLU A 63 -3.07 2.11 8.25
N ALA A 64 -3.52 2.38 7.02
CA ALA A 64 -4.94 2.47 6.67
C ALA A 64 -5.71 1.17 6.96
N THR A 65 -6.93 1.28 7.48
CA THR A 65 -7.76 0.11 7.76
C THR A 65 -8.18 -0.61 6.46
N PRO A 66 -8.44 -1.92 6.49
CA PRO A 66 -8.89 -2.64 5.31
C PRO A 66 -10.20 -2.08 4.75
N GLU A 67 -11.08 -1.53 5.58
CA GLU A 67 -12.28 -0.82 5.12
C GLU A 67 -11.94 0.41 4.27
N VAL A 68 -10.97 1.23 4.68
CA VAL A 68 -10.52 2.40 3.91
C VAL A 68 -9.83 1.98 2.63
N LEU A 69 -8.99 0.94 2.67
CA LEU A 69 -8.32 0.44 1.47
C LEU A 69 -9.33 -0.02 0.42
N GLN A 70 -10.43 -0.65 0.83
CA GLN A 70 -11.48 -1.12 -0.09
C GLN A 70 -12.26 0.02 -0.76
N THR A 71 -12.24 1.23 -0.20
CA THR A 71 -12.85 2.42 -0.82
C THR A 71 -11.90 3.13 -1.79
N LEU A 72 -10.61 2.77 -1.81
CA LEU A 72 -9.64 3.38 -2.71
C LEU A 72 -9.75 2.83 -4.14
N PRO A 73 -9.27 3.57 -5.15
CA PRO A 73 -9.09 3.08 -6.51
C PRO A 73 -8.20 1.83 -6.59
N PRO A 74 -8.41 0.96 -7.60
CA PRO A 74 -7.69 -0.30 -7.74
C PRO A 74 -6.15 -0.16 -7.82
N ASP A 75 -5.63 0.91 -8.41
CA ASP A 75 -4.19 1.20 -8.42
C ASP A 75 -3.61 1.34 -7.01
N LEU A 76 -4.28 2.13 -6.15
CA LEU A 76 -3.84 2.35 -4.77
C LEU A 76 -4.05 1.11 -3.88
N GLN A 77 -5.10 0.33 -4.16
CA GLN A 77 -5.29 -0.96 -3.49
C GLN A 77 -4.14 -1.92 -3.78
N ALA A 78 -3.68 -1.99 -5.03
CA ALA A 78 -2.55 -2.82 -5.41
C ALA A 78 -1.27 -2.39 -4.69
N GLU A 79 -1.00 -1.09 -4.65
CA GLU A 79 0.15 -0.50 -3.94
C GLU A 79 0.14 -0.85 -2.45
N ALA A 80 -0.99 -0.62 -1.77
CA ALA A 80 -1.15 -0.96 -0.35
C ALA A 80 -0.91 -2.45 -0.09
N ARG A 81 -1.38 -3.32 -0.99
CA ARG A 81 -1.24 -4.78 -0.85
C ARG A 81 0.21 -5.21 -0.96
N THR A 82 0.96 -4.65 -1.90
CA THR A 82 2.40 -4.90 -2.04
C THR A 82 3.19 -4.40 -0.82
N LEU A 83 2.87 -3.21 -0.31
CA LEU A 83 3.53 -2.65 0.88
C LEU A 83 3.30 -3.53 2.11
N ARG A 84 2.07 -4.00 2.31
CA ARG A 84 1.70 -4.87 3.44
C ARG A 84 2.27 -6.27 3.34
N ASP A 85 2.25 -6.88 2.16
CA ASP A 85 2.88 -8.18 1.93
C ASP A 85 4.38 -8.12 2.28
N ARG A 86 5.04 -7.05 1.81
CA ARG A 86 6.45 -6.79 2.11
C ARG A 86 6.69 -6.53 3.59
N ALA A 87 5.81 -5.84 4.30
CA ALA A 87 5.94 -5.59 5.74
C ALA A 87 5.70 -6.87 6.56
N ALA A 88 4.70 -7.67 6.21
CA ALA A 88 4.44 -8.97 6.83
C ALA A 88 5.62 -9.94 6.64
N ALA A 89 6.24 -9.94 5.44
CA ALA A 89 7.43 -10.72 5.18
C ALA A 89 8.62 -10.30 6.06
N GLN A 90 8.75 -9.01 6.39
CA GLN A 90 9.80 -8.50 7.29
C GLN A 90 9.58 -8.95 8.73
N GLN A 91 8.34 -8.90 9.23
CA GLN A 91 7.99 -9.32 10.58
C GLN A 91 8.33 -10.81 10.82
N ASN A 92 8.10 -11.66 9.82
CA ASN A 92 8.43 -13.08 9.89
C ASN A 92 9.96 -13.36 9.90
N VAL A 93 10.76 -12.46 9.34
CA VAL A 93 12.24 -12.58 9.32
C VAL A 93 12.83 -12.10 10.64
N GLU A 94 12.27 -11.06 11.24
CA GLU A 94 12.70 -10.54 12.55
C GLU A 94 12.42 -11.51 13.69
N GLU A 95 11.26 -12.20 13.69
CA GLU A 95 10.95 -13.22 14.71
C GLU A 95 11.93 -14.42 14.67
N PHE A 96 12.51 -14.70 13.50
CA PHE A 96 13.50 -15.76 13.33
C PHE A 96 14.89 -15.40 13.85
N MET A 97 15.21 -14.11 14.00
CA MET A 97 16.54 -13.64 14.43
C MET A 97 16.62 -13.30 15.93
N ASP A 98 15.51 -12.94 16.58
CA ASP A 98 15.46 -12.59 18.01
C ASP A 98 15.31 -13.82 18.94
N THR A 99 14.65 -14.89 18.48
CA THR A 99 14.33 -16.06 19.34
C THR A 99 15.49 -17.06 19.54
N GLY A 100 16.60 -16.99 18.82
CA GLY A 100 17.75 -17.86 19.08
C GLY A 100 17.44 -19.37 19.11
N GLY A 101 17.28 -19.99 17.94
CA GLY A 101 17.52 -21.43 17.78
C GLY A 101 16.34 -22.29 17.31
N GLY A 102 16.57 -22.98 16.19
CA GLY A 102 16.16 -24.37 15.95
C GLY A 102 14.67 -24.70 15.88
N GLY A 103 14.19 -25.03 14.67
CA GLY A 103 13.16 -26.07 14.51
C GLY A 103 12.05 -25.81 13.49
N ILE A 104 12.12 -26.57 12.39
CA ILE A 104 11.02 -27.30 11.72
C ILE A 104 9.70 -26.59 11.31
N GLY A 105 9.58 -26.38 9.99
CA GLY A 105 8.55 -27.05 9.18
C GLY A 105 7.30 -26.26 8.77
N ALA A 106 7.10 -26.13 7.45
CA ALA A 106 5.83 -26.47 6.77
C ALA A 106 5.86 -26.05 5.30
N GLY A 107 5.75 -27.02 4.39
CA GLY A 107 5.51 -26.80 2.96
C GLY A 107 6.08 -27.97 2.17
N GLY A 108 5.30 -28.79 1.47
CA GLY A 108 3.88 -28.82 1.19
C GLY A 108 3.59 -30.15 0.50
N GLY A 109 2.37 -30.64 0.63
CA GLY A 109 1.94 -31.92 0.09
C GLY A 109 2.05 -32.01 -1.43
N GLY A 110 2.37 -33.22 -1.91
CA GLY A 110 2.38 -33.58 -3.33
C GLY A 110 1.94 -35.02 -3.50
N GLN A 111 0.64 -35.25 -3.33
CA GLN A 111 -0.01 -36.53 -3.62
C GLN A 111 0.02 -36.75 -5.14
N GLY A 112 0.77 -37.77 -5.58
CA GLY A 112 0.88 -38.17 -6.98
C GLY A 112 0.59 -39.65 -7.17
N GLN A 113 -0.67 -40.06 -6.94
CA GLN A 113 -1.17 -41.31 -7.49
C GLN A 113 -1.21 -41.19 -9.01
N ARG A 114 -0.42 -42.01 -9.71
CA ARG A 114 -0.73 -42.41 -11.08
C ARG A 114 -0.26 -43.84 -11.33
N HIS A 115 -1.24 -44.65 -11.69
CA HIS A 115 -1.15 -46.02 -12.16
C HIS A 115 -0.10 -46.16 -13.27
N GLY A 116 0.76 -47.16 -13.16
CA GLY A 116 1.69 -47.59 -14.20
C GLY A 116 1.71 -49.11 -14.25
N HIS A 117 0.84 -49.65 -15.07
CA HIS A 117 0.68 -51.05 -15.43
C HIS A 117 1.98 -51.59 -16.06
N GLY A 118 2.65 -52.55 -15.42
CA GLY A 118 3.88 -53.17 -15.89
C GLY A 118 3.77 -54.68 -15.85
N HIS A 119 3.65 -55.27 -17.04
CA HIS A 119 3.68 -56.70 -17.36
C HIS A 119 4.78 -57.47 -16.63
N GLY A 120 4.43 -58.66 -16.12
CA GLY A 120 5.37 -59.67 -15.61
C GLY A 120 4.74 -61.04 -15.75
N GLU A 121 4.90 -61.63 -16.93
CA GLU A 121 4.46 -62.98 -17.28
C GLU A 121 5.16 -64.04 -16.42
N GLY A 122 4.38 -64.99 -15.90
CA GLY A 122 4.86 -66.23 -15.28
C GLY A 122 3.90 -67.37 -15.61
N PRO A 123 4.37 -68.54 -16.08
CA PRO A 123 3.52 -69.55 -16.70
C PRO A 123 2.66 -70.32 -15.67
N PRO A 124 1.52 -70.89 -16.10
CA PRO A 124 0.61 -71.62 -15.21
C PRO A 124 1.08 -73.06 -14.98
N PRO A 125 0.90 -73.63 -13.77
CA PRO A 125 0.91 -75.07 -13.56
C PRO A 125 -0.49 -75.65 -13.24
N PRO A 126 -0.65 -76.98 -13.38
CA PRO A 126 -1.83 -77.60 -13.97
C PRO A 126 -2.94 -78.02 -12.99
N GLN A 127 -4.08 -78.38 -13.61
CA GLN A 127 -5.40 -78.83 -13.14
C GLN A 127 -5.45 -79.58 -11.81
#